data_AF-A0A1Z4R3G1-F1
#
_entry.id   AF-A0A1Z4R3G1-F1
#
_cell.length_a   1.000
_cell.length_b   1.000
_cell.length_c   1.000
_cell.angle_alpha   90.00
_cell.angle_beta   90.00
_cell.angle_gamma   90.00
#
_symmetry.space_group_name_H-M   'P 1'
#
loop_
_entity.id
_entity.type
_entity.pdbx_description
1 polymer ?
#
loop_
_entity_poly.entity_id
_entity_poly.type
_entity_poly.pdbx_seq_one_letter_code
_entity_poly.pdbx_strand_id
1 'polypeptide(L)'
;MKFSTTLFVTIFSFASIAAISPTKADIMIPQPQIIAQRKIVPLTYMTRRNRNQIAIRLQEGEFKFQGILQKTKGNVYIAQDRQVRVMYDLGTKRVVVINRKTGTEYYNYIFSMKNEGAL
;
A
#
# COMPACT_ATOMS: atom_id res chain seq x y z
N MET A 1 42.49 57.86 -45.64
CA MET A 1 41.46 57.46 -44.65
C MET A 1 40.10 57.94 -45.13
N LYS A 2 39.07 57.08 -45.07
CA LYS A 2 37.67 57.23 -45.57
C LYS A 2 37.58 57.24 -47.11
N PHE A 3 36.72 56.46 -47.78
CA PHE A 3 35.25 56.32 -47.78
C PHE A 3 34.89 54.89 -48.30
N SER A 4 33.95 54.11 -47.75
CA SER A 4 32.47 54.18 -47.74
C SER A 4 31.83 53.13 -48.68
N THR A 5 31.06 52.20 -48.06
CA THR A 5 29.78 51.56 -48.51
C THR A 5 29.74 50.75 -49.84
N THR A 6 28.97 49.67 -50.09
CA THR A 6 27.70 49.16 -49.53
C THR A 6 27.51 47.68 -49.92
N LEU A 7 26.89 46.89 -49.02
CA LEU A 7 26.34 45.55 -49.26
C LEU A 7 25.06 45.59 -50.11
N PHE A 8 24.87 44.62 -50.99
CA PHE A 8 23.55 44.18 -51.44
C PHE A 8 23.43 42.66 -51.20
N VAL A 9 22.54 42.26 -50.29
CA VAL A 9 22.13 40.86 -50.13
C VAL A 9 20.61 40.82 -50.18
N THR A 10 20.10 40.19 -51.23
CA THR A 10 18.67 40.00 -51.49
C THR A 10 18.18 38.82 -50.65
N ILE A 11 17.26 39.05 -49.72
CA ILE A 11 16.62 37.98 -48.95
C ILE A 11 15.38 37.51 -49.71
N PHE A 12 15.40 36.25 -50.16
CA PHE A 12 14.28 35.59 -50.82
C PHE A 12 13.35 35.02 -49.73
N SER A 13 12.15 35.57 -49.57
CA SER A 13 11.16 35.09 -48.61
C SER A 13 10.27 34.02 -49.25
N PHE A 14 10.48 32.75 -48.90
CA PHE A 14 9.51 31.69 -49.16
C PHE A 14 8.47 31.68 -48.03
N ALA A 15 7.26 32.17 -48.32
CA ALA A 15 6.11 31.98 -47.44
C ALA A 15 5.49 30.60 -47.73
N SER A 16 5.86 29.59 -46.94
CA SER A 16 5.14 28.31 -46.92
C SER A 16 3.93 28.43 -45.99
N ILE A 17 2.73 28.54 -46.56
CA ILE A 17 1.48 28.43 -45.81
C ILE A 17 1.22 26.93 -45.59
N ALA A 18 1.56 26.42 -44.40
CA ALA A 18 1.12 25.10 -43.98
C ALA A 18 -0.29 25.21 -43.40
N ALA A 19 -1.28 24.65 -44.11
CA ALA A 19 -2.63 24.48 -43.57
C ALA A 19 -2.60 23.39 -42.50
N ILE A 20 -2.72 23.80 -41.23
CA ILE A 20 -2.81 22.89 -40.09
C ILE A 20 -4.29 22.54 -39.89
N SER A 21 -4.66 21.30 -40.17
CA SER A 21 -5.99 20.79 -39.81
C SER A 21 -6.09 20.71 -38.28
N PRO A 22 -7.17 21.17 -37.64
CA PRO A 22 -7.34 20.99 -36.20
C PRO A 22 -7.68 19.53 -35.92
N THR A 23 -6.72 18.76 -35.42
CA THR A 23 -6.99 17.48 -34.78
C THR A 23 -7.72 17.76 -33.47
N LYS A 24 -8.99 17.36 -33.41
CA LYS A 24 -9.78 17.36 -32.17
C LYS A 24 -9.10 16.39 -31.20
N ALA A 25 -8.44 16.91 -30.17
CA ALA A 25 -7.87 16.10 -29.12
C ALA A 25 -9.04 15.46 -28.34
N ASP A 26 -9.17 14.14 -28.46
CA ASP A 26 -10.12 13.40 -27.66
C ASP A 26 -9.61 13.42 -26.21
N ILE A 27 -10.36 14.05 -25.31
CA ILE A 27 -9.99 14.15 -23.91
C ILE A 27 -10.22 12.78 -23.31
N MET A 28 -9.17 11.96 -23.26
CA MET A 28 -9.19 10.68 -22.57
C MET A 28 -9.35 10.95 -21.08
N ILE A 29 -10.59 10.93 -20.59
CA ILE A 29 -10.90 11.03 -19.17
C ILE A 29 -10.37 9.74 -18.54
N PRO A 30 -9.34 9.80 -17.66
CA PRO A 30 -8.84 8.61 -17.01
C PRO A 30 -9.95 8.04 -16.13
N GLN A 31 -10.51 6.90 -16.54
CA GLN A 31 -11.37 6.13 -15.66
C GLN A 31 -10.49 5.57 -14.53
N PRO A 32 -10.81 5.84 -13.26
CA PRO A 32 -10.08 5.23 -12.16
C PRO A 32 -10.32 3.73 -12.22
N GLN A 33 -9.30 2.97 -12.62
CA GLN A 33 -9.30 1.52 -12.44
C GLN A 33 -9.25 1.27 -10.94
N ILE A 34 -10.40 0.97 -10.33
CA ILE A 34 -10.46 0.45 -8.97
C ILE A 34 -9.90 -0.97 -9.02
N ILE A 35 -8.57 -1.10 -8.88
CA ILE A 35 -7.95 -2.39 -8.62
C ILE A 35 -8.39 -2.75 -7.20
N ALA A 36 -9.42 -3.58 -7.07
CA ALA A 36 -9.76 -4.21 -5.81
C ALA A 36 -8.57 -5.08 -5.39
N GLN A 37 -7.66 -4.51 -4.60
CA GLN A 37 -6.58 -5.27 -3.98
C GLN A 37 -7.25 -6.29 -3.07
N ARG A 38 -7.23 -7.56 -3.49
CA ARG A 38 -7.74 -8.66 -2.68
C ARG A 38 -7.03 -8.58 -1.33
N LYS A 39 -7.77 -8.34 -0.26
CA LYS A 39 -7.22 -8.34 1.09
C LYS A 39 -6.81 -9.78 1.43
N ILE A 40 -5.53 -10.06 1.29
CA ILE A 40 -4.97 -11.36 1.65
C ILE A 40 -4.94 -11.42 3.18
N VAL A 41 -5.41 -12.53 3.72
CA VAL A 41 -5.41 -12.79 5.17
C VAL A 41 -4.32 -13.83 5.43
N PRO A 42 -3.38 -13.57 6.35
CA PRO A 42 -2.32 -14.52 6.63
C PRO A 42 -2.89 -15.78 7.28
N LEU A 43 -2.30 -16.92 6.94
CA LEU A 43 -2.58 -18.17 7.64
C LEU A 43 -2.20 -17.99 9.11
N THR A 44 -3.21 -18.11 9.97
CA THR A 44 -3.11 -17.75 11.39
C THR A 44 -3.36 -18.96 12.26
N TYR A 45 -2.43 -19.24 13.16
CA TYR A 45 -2.60 -20.21 14.23
C TYR A 45 -2.43 -19.50 15.56
N MET A 46 -3.40 -19.66 16.47
CA MET A 46 -3.28 -19.17 17.83
C MET A 46 -3.70 -20.23 18.83
N THR A 47 -2.93 -20.34 19.91
CA THR A 47 -3.22 -21.25 21.02
C THR A 47 -3.11 -20.48 22.32
N ARG A 48 -4.19 -20.48 23.10
CA ARG A 48 -4.18 -19.88 24.43
C ARG A 48 -3.31 -20.72 25.35
N ARG A 49 -2.26 -20.12 25.93
CA ARG A 49 -1.37 -20.80 26.88
C ARG A 49 -1.85 -20.64 28.32
N ASN A 50 -2.31 -19.45 28.69
CA ASN A 50 -2.89 -19.15 30.00
C ASN A 50 -3.80 -17.91 29.93
N ARG A 51 -4.23 -17.36 31.08
CA ARG A 51 -5.09 -16.17 31.12
C ARG A 51 -4.43 -14.95 30.47
N ASN A 52 -3.11 -14.84 30.52
CA ASN A 52 -2.34 -13.66 30.12
C ASN A 52 -1.47 -13.87 28.87
N GLN A 53 -1.45 -15.08 28.28
CA GLN A 53 -0.57 -15.41 27.17
C GLN A 53 -1.26 -16.22 26.08
N ILE A 54 -1.01 -15.84 24.84
CA ILE A 54 -1.47 -16.53 23.63
C ILE A 54 -0.26 -16.75 22.71
N ALA A 55 0.02 -17.99 22.33
CA ALA A 55 0.99 -18.27 21.27
C ALA A 55 0.36 -17.97 19.92
N ILE A 56 1.11 -17.36 19.01
CA ILE A 56 0.65 -16.99 17.66
C ILE A 56 1.70 -17.35 16.62
N ARG A 57 1.22 -17.80 15.45
CA ARG A 57 1.99 -17.93 14.21
C ARG A 57 1.17 -17.34 13.06
N LEU A 58 1.79 -16.46 12.27
CA LEU A 58 1.24 -15.85 11.06
C LEU A 58 2.15 -16.18 9.88
N GLN A 59 1.56 -16.50 8.72
CA GLN A 59 2.29 -16.76 7.49
C GLN A 59 1.52 -16.26 6.26
N GLU A 60 2.18 -15.47 5.42
CA GLU A 60 1.69 -15.02 4.12
C GLU A 60 2.86 -14.82 3.15
N GLY A 61 2.98 -15.65 2.13
CA GLY A 61 4.15 -15.64 1.25
C GLY A 61 5.46 -15.72 2.04
N GLU A 62 6.32 -14.70 1.90
CA GLU A 62 7.58 -14.58 2.64
C GLU A 62 7.42 -13.99 4.05
N PHE A 63 6.30 -13.31 4.32
CA PHE A 63 6.02 -12.75 5.64
C PHE A 63 5.73 -13.88 6.64
N LYS A 64 6.49 -13.89 7.74
CA LYS A 64 6.33 -14.84 8.85
C LYS A 64 6.48 -14.12 10.18
N PHE A 65 5.55 -14.41 11.09
CA PHE A 65 5.65 -13.95 12.48
C PHE A 65 5.33 -15.11 13.41
N GLN A 66 6.15 -15.28 14.45
CA GLN A 66 5.88 -16.25 15.53
C GLN A 66 6.24 -15.62 16.87
N GLY A 67 5.34 -15.70 17.84
CA GLY A 67 5.56 -15.09 19.14
C GLY A 67 4.56 -15.48 20.22
N ILE A 68 4.72 -14.89 21.40
CA ILE A 68 3.79 -15.01 22.53
C ILE A 68 3.20 -13.63 22.78
N LEU A 69 1.91 -13.47 22.48
CA LEU A 69 1.16 -12.27 22.80
C LEU A 69 0.95 -12.21 24.32
N GLN A 70 1.42 -11.12 24.92
CA GLN A 70 1.24 -10.83 26.34
C GLN A 70 0.02 -9.93 26.53
N LYS A 71 -0.80 -10.25 27.53
CA LYS A 71 -1.95 -9.44 27.89
C LYS A 71 -1.50 -8.06 28.38
N THR A 72 -2.14 -7.01 27.86
CA THR A 72 -1.85 -5.62 28.28
C THR A 72 -3.00 -5.06 29.11
N LYS A 73 -4.13 -4.70 28.48
CA LYS A 73 -5.31 -4.14 29.16
C LYS A 73 -6.59 -4.77 28.62
N GLY A 74 -7.53 -5.07 29.52
CA GLY A 74 -8.83 -5.63 29.14
C GLY A 74 -8.69 -6.97 28.41
N ASN A 75 -9.07 -7.00 27.14
CA ASN A 75 -9.00 -8.18 26.27
C ASN A 75 -7.86 -8.11 25.24
N VAL A 76 -6.97 -7.11 25.34
CA VAL A 76 -5.90 -6.88 24.37
C VAL A 76 -4.63 -7.64 24.74
N TYR A 77 -4.05 -8.31 23.75
CA TYR A 77 -2.79 -9.03 23.81
C TYR A 77 -1.85 -8.52 22.72
N ILE A 78 -0.57 -8.36 23.05
CA ILE A 78 0.41 -7.78 22.13
C ILE A 78 1.70 -8.59 22.14
N ALA A 79 2.27 -8.84 20.96
CA ALA A 79 3.67 -9.20 20.79
C ALA A 79 4.30 -8.28 19.76
N GLN A 80 5.60 -8.10 19.85
CA GLN A 80 6.34 -7.28 18.89
C GLN A 80 7.75 -7.83 18.72
N ASP A 81 8.30 -7.65 17.53
CA ASP A 81 9.70 -7.91 17.23
C ASP A 81 10.40 -6.62 16.76
N ARG A 82 11.45 -6.75 15.94
CA ARG A 82 12.19 -5.61 15.39
C ARG A 82 11.43 -4.87 14.28
N GLN A 83 10.51 -5.54 13.60
CA GLN A 83 9.83 -5.04 12.39
C GLN A 83 8.35 -4.78 12.63
N VAL A 84 7.65 -5.68 13.34
CA VAL A 84 6.20 -5.64 13.48
C VAL A 84 5.73 -5.67 14.92
N ARG A 85 4.52 -5.13 15.12
CA ARG A 85 3.72 -5.33 16.33
C ARG A 85 2.44 -6.04 15.91
N VAL A 86 2.13 -7.13 16.59
CA VAL A 86 0.89 -7.87 16.45
C VAL A 86 0.03 -7.65 17.68
N MET A 87 -1.20 -7.25 17.45
CA MET A 87 -2.20 -6.98 18.47
C MET A 87 -3.40 -7.89 18.23
N TYR A 88 -3.91 -8.49 19.30
CA TYR A 88 -5.12 -9.30 19.28
C TYR A 88 -6.06 -8.85 20.38
N ASP A 89 -7.28 -8.50 20.03
CA ASP A 89 -8.35 -8.27 20.99
C ASP A 89 -9.22 -9.52 21.06
N LEU A 90 -9.18 -10.20 22.21
CA LEU A 90 -9.94 -11.42 22.46
C LEU A 90 -11.46 -11.18 22.48
N GLY A 91 -11.92 -9.96 22.79
CA GLY A 91 -13.35 -9.64 22.86
C GLY A 91 -13.95 -9.47 21.47
N THR A 92 -13.28 -8.71 20.60
CA THR A 92 -13.71 -8.48 19.21
C THR A 92 -13.17 -9.52 18.23
N LYS A 93 -12.28 -10.41 18.69
CA LYS A 93 -11.55 -11.41 17.88
C LYS A 93 -10.68 -10.76 16.79
N ARG A 94 -10.36 -9.46 16.91
CA ARG A 94 -9.63 -8.70 15.88
C ARG A 94 -8.13 -8.88 16.03
N VAL A 95 -7.47 -9.18 14.93
CA VAL A 95 -6.02 -9.18 14.77
C VAL A 95 -5.61 -7.94 13.98
N VAL A 96 -4.63 -7.19 14.48
CA VAL A 96 -4.00 -6.09 13.78
C VAL A 96 -2.49 -6.30 13.77
N VAL A 97 -1.88 -6.19 12.60
CA VAL A 97 -0.43 -6.27 12.42
C VAL A 97 0.02 -4.95 11.82
N ILE A 98 0.95 -4.28 12.49
CA ILE A 98 1.49 -3.00 12.04
C ILE A 98 3.01 -3.04 11.96
N ASN A 99 3.59 -2.22 11.09
CA ASN A 99 5.00 -1.87 11.16
C ASN A 99 5.26 -1.16 12.50
N ARG A 100 6.26 -1.62 13.24
CA ARG A 100 6.56 -1.07 14.56
C ARG A 100 7.10 0.36 14.52
N LYS A 101 7.84 0.72 13.47
CA LYS A 101 8.46 2.05 13.31
C LYS A 101 7.49 3.07 12.73
N THR A 102 6.81 2.73 11.63
CA THR A 102 5.97 3.66 10.89
C THR A 102 4.51 3.64 11.34
N GLY A 103 4.06 2.60 12.05
CA GLY A 103 2.67 2.41 12.41
C GLY A 103 1.77 1.98 11.24
N THR A 104 2.34 1.76 10.05
CA THR A 104 1.61 1.32 8.86
C THR A 104 0.94 -0.03 9.12
N GLU A 105 -0.36 -0.12 8.87
CA GLU A 105 -1.10 -1.37 8.97
C GLU A 105 -0.76 -2.31 7.81
N TYR A 106 -0.37 -3.54 8.16
CA TYR A 106 -0.17 -4.63 7.20
C TYR A 106 -1.41 -5.50 7.11
N TYR A 107 -1.99 -5.85 8.26
CA TYR A 107 -3.16 -6.72 8.32
C TYR A 107 -4.14 -6.24 9.38
N ASN A 108 -5.43 -6.39 9.09
CA ASN A 108 -6.52 -6.13 10.03
C ASN A 108 -7.71 -7.03 9.69
N TYR A 109 -7.93 -8.06 10.49
CA TYR A 109 -8.92 -9.10 10.19
C TYR A 109 -9.46 -9.72 11.47
N ILE A 110 -10.50 -10.53 11.32
CA ILE A 110 -11.12 -11.26 12.43
C ILE A 110 -10.57 -12.69 12.45
N PHE A 111 -10.20 -13.16 13.62
CA PHE A 111 -9.72 -14.52 13.86
C PHE A 111 -10.26 -15.07 15.20
N SER A 112 -11.01 -16.15 15.13
CA SER A 112 -11.45 -16.88 16.33
C SER A 112 -10.51 -18.06 16.61
N MET A 113 -10.06 -18.17 17.86
CA MET A 113 -9.35 -19.37 18.34
C MET A 113 -10.29 -20.56 18.55
N LYS A 114 -11.61 -20.33 18.59
CA LYS A 114 -12.58 -21.40 18.70
C LYS A 114 -12.84 -21.95 17.30
N ASN A 115 -12.90 -23.27 17.20
CA ASN A 115 -13.53 -23.89 16.05
C ASN A 115 -15.04 -23.60 16.17
N GLU A 116 -15.53 -22.59 15.44
CA GLU A 116 -16.93 -22.16 15.55
C GLU A 116 -17.90 -23.07 14.78
N GLY A 117 -17.40 -24.20 14.24
CA GLY A 117 -18.16 -25.06 13.34
C GLY A 117 -18.22 -24.42 11.96
N ALA A 118 -17.85 -25.17 10.92
CA ALA A 118 -18.34 -24.83 9.59
C ALA A 118 -19.86 -25.03 9.62
N LEU A 119 -20.62 -23.99 9.30
CA LEU A 119 -22.05 -24.14 9.01
C LEU A 119 -22.23 -24.99 7.76
#